data_AF-A0A8T4QCP9-F1
#
_entry.id   AF-A0A8T4QCP9-F1
#
_cell.length_a   1.000
_cell.length_b   1.000
_cell.length_c   1.000
_cell.angle_alpha   90.00
_cell.angle_beta   90.00
_cell.angle_gamma   90.00
#
_symmetry.space_group_name_H-M   'P 1'
#
loop_
_entity.id
_entity.type
_entity.pdbx_description
1 polymer ?
#
loop_
_entity_poly.entity_id
_entity_poly.type
_entity_poly.pdbx_seq_one_letter_code
_entity_poly.pdbx_strand_id
1 'polypeptide(L)'
;MVMDTIQVRLSHGLVKKIDNLVQTGVYSSRSDVLRDAVRRLVLDKLIGILPDIGDSVKDIRKIRTKLSKEKFGLDEINKLAE
;
A
#
# COMPACT_ATOMS: atom_id res chain seq x y z
N MET A 1 -8.89 12.48 -17.97
CA MET A 1 -8.35 12.50 -16.59
C MET A 1 -7.16 13.44 -16.61
N VAL A 2 -7.19 14.54 -15.86
CA VAL A 2 -6.09 15.52 -15.83
C VAL A 2 -4.92 14.88 -15.07
N MET A 3 -3.72 14.94 -15.65
CA MET A 3 -2.52 14.36 -15.05
C MET A 3 -1.49 15.46 -14.84
N ASP A 4 -0.94 15.52 -13.64
CA ASP A 4 0.16 16.43 -13.32
C ASP A 4 1.50 15.83 -13.78
N THR A 5 2.35 16.67 -14.34
CA THR A 5 3.67 16.28 -14.83
C THR A 5 4.76 16.73 -13.87
N ILE A 6 5.65 15.81 -13.51
CA ILE A 6 6.83 16.10 -12.69
C ILE A 6 8.10 15.73 -13.46
N GLN A 7 9.18 16.48 -13.24
CA GLN A 7 10.51 16.13 -13.75
C GLN A 7 11.34 15.50 -12.64
N VAL A 8 11.89 14.32 -12.90
CA VAL A 8 12.72 13.57 -11.95
C VAL A 8 14.04 13.16 -12.59
N ARG A 9 15.12 13.14 -11.79
CA ARG A 9 16.43 12.63 -12.22
C ARG A 9 16.57 11.19 -11.76
N LEU A 10 16.93 10.31 -12.69
CA LEU A 10 17.15 8.89 -12.44
C LEU A 10 18.55 8.50 -12.89
N SER A 11 19.12 7.47 -12.27
CA SER A 11 20.39 6.91 -12.71
C SER A 11 20.22 6.24 -14.09
N HIS A 12 21.27 6.28 -14.90
CA HIS A 12 21.26 5.70 -16.26
C HIS A 12 20.85 4.22 -16.27
N GLY A 13 21.30 3.46 -15.26
CA GLY A 13 20.96 2.05 -15.11
C GLY A 13 19.46 1.83 -14.86
N LEU A 14 18.79 2.71 -14.11
CA LEU A 14 17.34 2.61 -13.89
C LEU A 14 16.56 2.97 -15.16
N VAL A 15 16.99 3.99 -15.89
CA VAL A 15 16.35 4.36 -17.18
C VAL A 15 16.40 3.19 -18.15
N LYS A 16 17.53 2.50 -18.27
CA LYS A 16 17.64 1.29 -19.10
C LYS A 16 16.69 0.18 -18.67
N LYS A 17 16.52 -0.05 -17.36
CA LYS A 17 15.58 -1.05 -16.86
C LYS A 17 14.13 -0.68 -17.19
N ILE A 18 13.77 0.59 -17.07
CA ILE A 18 12.44 1.09 -17.46
C ILE A 18 12.23 0.87 -18.97
N ASP A 19 13.23 1.17 -19.80
CA ASP A 19 13.15 0.98 -21.25
C ASP A 19 12.94 -0.48 -21.63
N ASN A 20 13.65 -1.40 -20.98
CA ASN A 20 13.47 -2.83 -21.22
C ASN A 20 12.04 -3.28 -20.90
N LEU A 21 11.43 -2.76 -19.83
CA LEU A 21 10.05 -3.10 -19.44
C LEU A 21 9.00 -2.57 -20.42
N VAL A 22 9.29 -1.47 -21.11
CA VAL A 22 8.42 -0.96 -22.17
C VAL A 22 8.64 -1.76 -23.47
N GLN A 23 9.89 -2.10 -23.80
CA GLN A 23 10.23 -2.87 -25.00
C GLN A 23 9.66 -4.30 -24.97
N THR A 24 9.58 -4.93 -23.80
CA THR A 24 8.94 -6.25 -23.65
C THR A 24 7.43 -6.20 -23.77
N GLY A 25 6.82 -5.02 -23.92
CA GLY A 25 5.38 -4.83 -24.08
C GLY A 25 4.58 -4.98 -22.78
N VAL A 26 5.25 -5.14 -21.63
CA VAL A 26 4.59 -5.24 -20.31
C VAL A 26 3.90 -3.92 -19.95
N TYR A 27 4.50 -2.79 -20.34
CA TYR A 27 3.95 -1.46 -20.13
C TYR A 27 3.91 -0.67 -21.43
N SER A 28 2.85 0.12 -21.63
CA SER A 28 2.69 0.94 -22.85
C SER A 28 3.61 2.17 -22.87
N SER A 29 4.09 2.63 -21.71
CA SER A 29 4.95 3.82 -21.63
C SER A 29 5.82 3.83 -20.37
N ARG A 30 6.91 4.61 -20.40
CA ARG A 30 7.77 4.85 -19.23
C ARG A 30 6.99 5.44 -18.04
N SER A 31 6.04 6.32 -18.34
CA SER A 31 5.17 6.95 -17.34
C SER A 31 4.30 5.94 -16.62
N ASP A 32 3.89 4.87 -17.30
CA ASP A 32 3.06 3.82 -16.72
C ASP A 32 3.87 2.94 -15.76
N VAL A 33 5.10 2.60 -16.13
CA VAL A 33 6.07 1.91 -15.25
C VAL A 33 6.28 2.69 -13.96
N LEU A 34 6.55 4.00 -14.08
CA LEU A 34 6.77 4.88 -12.93
C LEU A 34 5.53 4.99 -12.05
N ARG A 35 4.35 5.11 -12.66
CA ARG A 35 3.08 5.18 -11.94
C ARG A 35 2.84 3.91 -11.12
N ASP A 36 3.05 2.74 -11.71
CA ASP A 36 2.84 1.47 -11.01
C ASP A 36 3.87 1.26 -9.90
N ALA A 37 5.14 1.59 -10.14
CA ALA A 37 6.18 1.54 -9.12
C ALA A 37 5.87 2.44 -7.91
N VAL A 38 5.44 3.68 -8.16
CA VAL A 38 5.05 4.61 -7.09
C VAL A 38 3.80 4.11 -6.35
N ARG A 39 2.81 3.57 -7.07
CA ARG A 39 1.59 3.00 -6.47
C ARG A 39 1.92 1.87 -5.50
N ARG A 40 2.76 0.91 -5.93
CA ARG A 40 3.21 -0.21 -5.08
C ARG A 40 3.96 0.29 -3.85
N LEU A 41 4.88 1.23 -4.03
CA LEU A 41 5.64 1.81 -2.93
C LEU A 41 4.74 2.49 -1.90
N VAL A 42 3.71 3.22 -2.34
CA VAL A 42 2.74 3.86 -1.44
C VAL A 42 1.92 2.79 -0.72
N LEU A 43 1.43 1.78 -1.45
CA LEU A 43 0.63 0.69 -0.88
C LEU A 43 1.41 -0.09 0.18
N ASP A 44 2.68 -0.41 -0.07
CA ASP A 44 3.55 -1.13 0.87
C ASP A 44 3.85 -0.31 2.14
N LYS A 45 3.89 1.02 2.03
CA LYS A 45 4.17 1.93 3.15
C LYS A 45 2.94 2.33 3.96
N LEU A 46 1.73 2.06 3.47
CA LEU A 46 0.51 2.34 4.21
C LEU A 46 0.39 1.36 5.39
N ILE A 47 0.71 1.87 6.58
CA ILE A 47 0.56 1.16 7.85
C ILE A 47 -0.94 0.90 8.09
N GLY A 48 -1.33 -0.36 8.26
CA GLY A 48 -2.71 -0.75 8.56
C GLY A 48 -3.48 -1.36 7.39
N ILE A 49 -2.88 -1.50 6.20
CA ILE A 49 -3.44 -2.38 5.17
C ILE A 49 -3.11 -3.82 5.56
N LEU A 50 -4.12 -4.56 6.02
CA LEU A 50 -4.06 -6.01 6.05
C LEU A 50 -4.05 -6.45 4.58
N PRO A 51 -2.96 -7.04 4.05
CA PRO A 51 -3.05 -7.66 2.74
C PRO A 51 -4.14 -8.73 2.85
N ASP A 52 -5.20 -8.59 2.05
CA ASP A 52 -6.30 -9.54 2.01
C ASP A 52 -5.83 -10.80 1.26
N ILE A 53 -5.00 -11.59 1.94
CA ILE A 53 -4.40 -12.83 1.39
C ILE A 53 -5.43 -13.99 1.53
N GLY A 54 -6.67 -13.71 1.94
CA GLY A 54 -7.66 -14.75 2.18
C GLY A 54 -9.08 -14.25 2.43
N ASP A 55 -9.80 -14.96 3.28
CA ASP A 55 -11.23 -14.77 3.55
C ASP A 55 -11.38 -13.72 4.67
N SER A 56 -11.30 -12.44 4.32
CA SER A 56 -11.38 -11.27 5.23
C SER A 56 -12.42 -11.40 6.35
N VAL A 57 -13.55 -12.03 6.04
CA VAL A 57 -14.64 -12.28 7.00
C VAL A 57 -14.21 -13.19 8.15
N LYS A 58 -13.41 -14.24 7.87
CA LYS A 58 -12.91 -15.16 8.90
C LYS A 58 -11.93 -14.47 9.85
N ASP A 59 -11.08 -13.60 9.33
CA ASP A 59 -10.09 -12.92 10.16
C ASP A 59 -10.72 -11.83 11.02
N ILE A 60 -11.69 -11.07 10.48
CA ILE A 60 -12.53 -10.17 11.28
C ILE A 60 -13.28 -10.95 12.37
N ARG A 61 -13.84 -12.14 12.04
CA ARG A 61 -14.54 -12.97 13.02
C ARG A 61 -13.61 -13.44 14.13
N LYS A 62 -12.37 -13.86 13.82
CA LYS A 62 -11.35 -14.23 14.82
C LYS A 62 -10.96 -13.05 15.70
N ILE A 63 -10.70 -11.88 15.10
CA ILE A 63 -10.34 -10.66 15.83
C ILE A 63 -11.49 -10.25 16.77
N ARG A 64 -12.73 -10.23 16.28
CA ARG A 64 -13.91 -9.91 17.10
C ARG A 64 -14.10 -10.90 18.26
N THR A 65 -13.84 -12.18 18.02
CA THR A 65 -13.93 -13.21 19.07
C THR A 65 -12.81 -13.05 20.11
N LYS A 66 -11.58 -12.68 19.70
CA LYS A 66 -10.48 -12.36 20.61
C LYS A 66 -10.80 -11.11 21.45
N LEU A 67 -11.20 -10.02 20.80
CA LEU A 67 -11.58 -8.76 21.45
C LEU A 67 -12.75 -8.94 22.43
N SER A 68 -13.70 -9.83 22.14
CA SER A 68 -14.83 -10.11 23.06
C SER A 68 -14.42 -10.84 24.34
N LYS A 69 -13.26 -11.52 24.34
CA LYS A 69 -12.75 -12.28 25.49
C LYS A 69 -11.77 -11.47 26.33
N GLU A 70 -11.15 -10.45 25.74
CA GLU A 70 -10.32 -9.49 26.45
C GLU A 70 -11.22 -8.48 27.18
N LYS A 71 -11.09 -8.40 28.51
CA LYS A 71 -11.70 -7.33 29.29
C LYS A 71 -10.82 -6.09 29.16
N PHE A 72 -11.21 -5.15 28.31
CA PHE A 72 -10.57 -3.84 28.26
C PHE A 72 -10.97 -3.05 29.51
N GLY A 73 -9.98 -2.50 30.22
CA GLY A 73 -10.18 -1.50 31.27
C GLY A 73 -10.58 -0.17 30.64
N LEU A 74 -11.85 -0.06 30.22
CA LEU A 74 -12.39 1.14 29.56
C LEU A 74 -12.22 2.41 30.42
N ASP A 75 -12.18 2.24 31.74
CA ASP A 75 -12.03 3.33 32.70
C ASP A 75 -10.63 3.97 32.67
N GLU A 76 -9.58 3.21 32.35
CA GLU A 76 -8.21 3.74 32.21
C GLU A 76 -8.02 4.49 30.89
N ILE A 77 -8.68 4.02 29.83
CA ILE A 77 -8.63 4.64 28.50
C ILE A 77 -9.35 5.99 28.51
N ASN A 78 -10.50 6.09 29.20
CA ASN A 78 -11.25 7.34 29.28
C ASN A 78 -10.55 8.41 30.13
N LYS A 79 -9.73 8.03 31.12
CA LYS A 79 -8.91 8.97 31.90
C LYS A 79 -7.77 9.62 31.11
N LEU A 80 -7.36 9.04 29.98
CA LEU A 80 -6.33 9.61 29.10
C LEU A 80 -6.90 10.64 28.11
N ALA A 81 -8.23 10.81 28.05
CA ALA A 81 -8.91 11.73 27.16
C ALA A 81 -9.41 13.02 27.85
N GLU A 82 -9.23 13.13 29.18
CA GLU A 82 -9.33 14.39 29.95
C GLU A 82 -7.98 15.11 30.00
#